data_AF-A0AAW0J368-F1
#
_entry.id   AF-A0AAW0J368-F1
#
_cell.length_a   1.000
_cell.length_b   1.000
_cell.length_c   1.000
_cell.angle_alpha   90.00
_cell.angle_beta   90.00
_cell.angle_gamma   90.00
#
_symmetry.space_group_name_H-M   'P 1'
#
loop_
_entity.id
_entity.type
_entity.pdbx_description
1 polymer ?
#
loop_
_entity_poly.entity_id
_entity_poly.type
_entity_poly.pdbx_seq_one_letter_code
_entity_poly.pdbx_strand_id
1 'polypeptide(L)'
;MFKVTAVRVHVNSSSENLDYPVLVVVRQQKAVLSWQVPLLFQGLYQRSYNYQEVSRTLCPSKATNETGPLQQLIFVDVASMAPHGAHYQLLVTKIKHFQLRTNVAFHFTASPSQPQYFLYKFPEDVDSVIIKVASEKAYPCSVVSVQNIMCPVYDLDYDVEFNGVYQSMTKKAAITLQKKDFPDEQFFVVFVIKPEDYACGGSFSIQ
;
A
#
# COMPACT_ATOMS: atom_id res chain seq x y z
N MET A 1 3.22 19.24 17.47
CA MET A 1 2.63 17.94 17.06
C MET A 1 2.95 17.74 15.58
N PHE A 2 3.91 16.85 15.27
CA PHE A 2 4.26 16.56 13.88
C PHE A 2 3.09 15.85 13.20
N LYS A 3 2.51 16.47 12.17
CA LYS A 3 1.41 15.88 11.41
C LYS A 3 1.94 15.39 10.08
N VAL A 4 2.25 14.09 9.99
CA VAL A 4 2.58 13.45 8.72
C VAL A 4 1.30 13.36 7.90
N THR A 5 1.32 13.96 6.70
CA THR A 5 0.20 13.92 5.77
C THR A 5 0.55 12.94 4.66
N ALA A 6 -0.29 11.91 4.49
CA ALA A 6 -0.22 11.01 3.34
C ALA A 6 -1.34 11.31 2.36
N VAL A 7 -1.09 11.08 1.08
CA VAL A 7 -2.05 11.28 -0.01
C VAL A 7 -2.32 9.95 -0.66
N ARG A 8 -3.59 9.64 -0.94
CA ARG A 8 -4.00 8.45 -1.67
C ARG A 8 -4.57 8.85 -3.02
N VAL A 9 -4.03 8.25 -4.08
CA VAL A 9 -4.52 8.39 -5.44
C VAL A 9 -5.34 7.16 -5.75
N HIS A 10 -6.59 7.39 -6.12
CA HIS A 10 -7.57 6.37 -6.43
C HIS A 10 -8.03 6.56 -7.88
N VAL A 11 -8.03 5.47 -8.64
CA VAL A 11 -8.42 5.48 -10.05
C VAL A 11 -9.36 4.32 -10.30
N ASN A 12 -10.50 4.61 -10.92
CA ASN A 12 -11.45 3.62 -11.40
C ASN A 12 -11.67 3.82 -12.90
N SER A 13 -11.79 2.74 -13.67
CA SER A 13 -12.09 2.78 -15.11
C SER A 13 -13.10 1.70 -15.46
N SER A 14 -14.11 2.05 -16.25
CA SER A 14 -15.07 1.06 -16.77
C SER A 14 -14.53 0.31 -18.00
N SER A 15 -13.32 0.64 -18.45
CA SER A 15 -12.67 -0.05 -19.58
C SER A 15 -12.14 -1.42 -19.13
N GLU A 16 -12.49 -2.45 -19.87
CA GLU A 16 -11.90 -3.80 -19.76
C GLU A 16 -10.80 -4.04 -20.81
N ASN A 17 -10.55 -3.05 -21.68
CA ASN A 17 -9.58 -3.17 -22.76
C ASN A 17 -8.15 -3.09 -22.22
N LEU A 18 -7.42 -4.20 -22.36
CA LEU A 18 -6.03 -4.32 -21.93
C LEU A 18 -5.00 -3.82 -22.97
N ASP A 19 -5.39 -3.71 -24.24
CA ASP A 19 -4.53 -3.17 -25.31
C ASP A 19 -4.41 -1.65 -25.22
N TYR A 20 -5.49 -0.99 -24.76
CA TYR A 20 -5.57 0.45 -24.58
C TYR A 20 -6.02 0.84 -23.16
N PRO A 21 -5.22 0.52 -22.13
CA PRO A 21 -5.60 0.79 -20.75
C PRO A 21 -5.53 2.29 -20.44
N VAL A 22 -6.04 2.66 -19.27
CA VAL A 22 -5.80 3.97 -18.68
C VAL A 22 -4.48 3.91 -17.93
N LEU A 23 -3.48 4.63 -18.41
CA LEU A 23 -2.18 4.77 -17.76
C LEU A 23 -2.18 5.97 -16.84
N VAL A 24 -1.69 5.77 -15.62
CA VAL A 24 -1.61 6.80 -14.59
C VAL A 24 -0.17 6.92 -14.14
N VAL A 25 0.37 8.14 -14.16
CA VAL A 25 1.71 8.45 -13.68
C VAL A 25 1.60 9.55 -12.63
N VAL A 26 2.08 9.26 -11.43
CA VAL A 26 2.12 10.21 -10.31
C VAL A 26 3.57 10.60 -10.05
N ARG A 27 3.87 11.88 -10.21
CA ARG A 27 5.18 12.45 -9.91
C ARG A 27 5.12 13.26 -8.63
N GLN A 28 6.00 12.94 -7.70
CA GLN A 28 6.24 13.66 -6.45
C GLN A 28 7.74 13.96 -6.33
N GLN A 29 8.12 14.87 -5.42
CA GLN A 29 9.51 15.34 -5.28
C GLN A 29 10.57 14.21 -5.15
N LYS A 30 10.22 13.08 -4.53
CA LYS A 30 11.16 11.99 -4.22
C LYS A 30 10.86 10.65 -4.91
N ALA A 31 9.80 10.57 -5.71
CA ALA A 31 9.49 9.33 -6.42
C ALA A 31 8.54 9.57 -7.61
N VAL A 32 8.50 8.60 -8.49
CA VAL A 32 7.48 8.48 -9.54
C VAL A 32 6.81 7.13 -9.37
N LEU A 33 5.49 7.12 -9.39
CA LEU A 33 4.68 5.90 -9.40
C LEU A 33 3.93 5.83 -10.71
N SER A 34 3.80 4.64 -11.27
CA SER A 34 3.00 4.43 -12.48
C SER A 34 2.25 3.12 -12.42
N TRP A 35 1.02 3.11 -12.88
CA TRP A 35 0.22 1.90 -13.03
C TRP A 35 -0.80 2.05 -14.16
N GLN A 36 -1.36 0.93 -14.57
CA GLN A 36 -2.46 0.88 -15.53
C GLN A 36 -3.77 0.50 -14.84
N VAL A 37 -4.88 0.90 -15.44
CA VAL A 37 -6.23 0.46 -15.11
C VAL A 37 -6.92 -0.04 -16.40
N PRO A 38 -7.39 -1.30 -16.45
CA PRO A 38 -7.43 -2.26 -15.35
C PRO A 38 -6.02 -2.79 -14.99
N LEU A 39 -5.80 -3.00 -13.68
CA LEU A 39 -4.56 -3.56 -13.16
C LEU A 39 -4.63 -5.08 -13.24
N LEU A 40 -3.56 -5.67 -13.78
CA LEU A 40 -3.43 -7.10 -14.00
C LEU A 40 -2.54 -7.72 -12.92
N PHE A 41 -3.02 -8.77 -12.28
CA PHE A 41 -2.20 -9.67 -11.46
C PHE A 41 -2.15 -11.05 -12.10
N GLN A 42 -0.96 -11.64 -12.10
CA GLN A 42 -0.74 -13.02 -12.51
C GLN A 42 -0.77 -13.90 -11.26
N GLY A 43 -1.76 -14.77 -11.17
CA GLY A 43 -1.84 -15.83 -10.18
C GLY A 43 -1.07 -17.08 -10.62
N LEU A 44 -1.24 -18.15 -9.86
CA LEU A 44 -0.72 -19.46 -10.22
C LEU A 44 -1.42 -19.99 -11.50
N TYR A 45 -0.71 -20.82 -12.25
CA TYR A 45 -1.25 -21.49 -13.45
C TYR A 45 -1.82 -20.54 -14.52
N GLN A 46 -1.14 -19.40 -14.75
CA GLN A 46 -1.51 -18.40 -15.76
C GLN A 46 -2.90 -17.77 -15.54
N ARG A 47 -3.46 -17.87 -14.33
CA ARG A 47 -4.69 -17.16 -13.99
C ARG A 47 -4.42 -15.67 -13.93
N SER A 48 -5.30 -14.90 -14.56
CA SER A 48 -5.20 -13.44 -14.61
C SER A 48 -6.35 -12.83 -13.83
N TYR A 49 -6.03 -11.92 -12.91
CA TYR A 49 -7.00 -11.16 -12.13
C TYR A 49 -6.94 -9.70 -12.53
N ASN A 50 -8.07 -9.18 -13.00
CA ASN A 50 -8.19 -7.81 -13.49
C ASN A 50 -8.94 -6.95 -12.47
N TYR A 51 -8.37 -5.79 -12.16
CA TYR A 51 -8.97 -4.84 -11.22
C TYR A 51 -9.21 -3.51 -11.91
N GLN A 52 -10.48 -3.15 -12.06
CA GLN A 52 -10.93 -1.86 -12.59
C GLN A 52 -10.72 -0.70 -11.60
N GLU A 53 -10.51 -1.02 -10.33
CA GLU A 53 -10.33 -0.05 -9.25
C GLU A 53 -8.94 -0.23 -8.61
N VAL A 54 -8.12 0.81 -8.67
CA VAL A 54 -6.72 0.78 -8.23
C VAL A 54 -6.42 1.98 -7.35
N SER A 55 -5.78 1.75 -6.21
CA SER A 55 -5.44 2.79 -5.26
C SER A 55 -3.99 2.66 -4.80
N ARG A 56 -3.25 3.77 -4.79
CA ARG A 56 -1.88 3.84 -4.26
C ARG A 56 -1.75 4.97 -3.25
N THR A 57 -1.04 4.70 -2.15
CA THR A 57 -0.69 5.73 -1.17
C THR A 57 0.68 6.30 -1.50
N LEU A 58 0.73 7.61 -1.75
CA LEU A 58 1.97 8.31 -2.09
C LEU A 58 2.89 8.43 -0.88
N CYS A 59 4.20 8.37 -1.15
CA CYS A 59 5.23 8.57 -0.13
C CYS A 59 4.94 9.86 0.66
N PRO A 60 4.82 9.78 2.00
CA PRO A 60 4.51 10.95 2.80
C PRO A 60 5.72 11.91 2.85
N SER A 61 5.47 13.20 2.71
CA SER A 61 6.49 14.22 2.99
C SER A 61 6.69 14.35 4.51
N LYS A 62 7.93 14.22 4.99
CA LYS A 62 8.29 14.61 6.37
C LYS A 62 8.23 16.13 6.48
N ALA A 63 7.38 16.67 7.35
CA ALA A 63 7.44 18.07 7.74
C ALA A 63 8.71 18.29 8.58
N THR A 64 9.76 18.84 7.99
CA THR A 64 10.96 19.24 8.72
C THR A 64 10.69 20.51 9.51
N ASN A 65 11.15 20.60 10.76
CA ASN A 65 11.03 21.80 11.58
C ASN A 65 11.79 23.02 11.02
N GLU A 66 12.72 22.78 10.09
CA GLU A 66 13.69 23.77 9.60
C GLU A 66 13.23 24.53 8.36
N THR A 67 12.18 24.05 7.70
CA THR A 67 11.60 24.69 6.52
C THR A 67 10.11 24.87 6.78
N GLY A 68 9.55 26.01 6.38
CA GLY A 68 8.13 26.33 6.54
C GLY A 68 7.19 25.29 5.94
N PRO A 69 5.87 25.55 5.82
CA PRO A 69 4.92 24.55 5.33
C PRO A 69 5.38 23.98 3.99
N LEU A 70 5.83 22.72 4.00
CA LEU A 70 6.30 22.00 2.83
C LEU A 70 5.16 21.94 1.81
N GLN A 71 5.22 22.82 0.81
CA GLN A 71 4.37 22.72 -0.36
C GLN A 71 4.88 21.54 -1.20
N GLN A 72 4.26 20.38 -1.02
CA GLN A 72 4.53 19.23 -1.88
C GLN A 72 3.68 19.37 -3.14
N LEU A 73 4.35 19.55 -4.29
CA LEU A 73 3.70 19.47 -5.60
C LEU A 73 3.58 18.00 -6.00
N ILE A 74 2.37 17.65 -6.44
CA ILE A 74 2.02 16.31 -6.92
C ILE A 74 1.41 16.50 -8.30
N PHE A 75 2.02 15.89 -9.31
CA PHE A 75 1.51 15.86 -10.67
C PHE A 75 0.90 14.49 -10.92
N VAL A 76 -0.33 14.45 -11.42
CA VAL A 76 -1.00 13.21 -11.82
C VAL A 76 -1.31 13.32 -13.30
N ASP A 77 -0.57 12.58 -14.09
CA ASP A 77 -0.72 12.50 -15.54
C ASP A 77 -1.55 11.26 -15.87
N VAL A 78 -2.62 11.42 -16.67
CA VAL A 78 -3.49 10.31 -17.11
C VAL A 78 -3.52 10.28 -18.63
N ALA A 79 -3.29 9.10 -19.21
CA ALA A 79 -3.25 8.91 -20.65
C ALA A 79 -3.92 7.58 -21.05
N SER A 80 -4.51 7.54 -22.24
CA SER A 80 -5.01 6.30 -22.85
C SER A 80 -4.99 6.46 -24.36
N MET A 81 -4.78 5.35 -25.08
CA MET A 81 -4.84 5.29 -26.54
C MET A 81 -6.17 4.69 -27.04
N ALA A 82 -7.19 4.59 -26.18
CA ALA A 82 -8.49 4.03 -26.54
C ALA A 82 -9.14 4.82 -27.71
N PRO A 83 -9.52 4.16 -28.82
CA PRO A 83 -10.04 4.83 -30.02
C PRO A 83 -11.29 5.69 -29.80
N HIS A 84 -12.10 5.34 -28.80
CA HIS A 84 -13.34 6.04 -28.45
C HIS A 84 -13.24 6.80 -27.11
N GLY A 85 -12.02 6.99 -26.60
CA GLY A 85 -11.77 7.50 -25.25
C GLY A 85 -12.03 6.45 -24.17
N ALA A 86 -11.38 6.62 -23.02
CA ALA A 86 -11.56 5.76 -21.87
C ALA A 86 -12.31 6.51 -20.76
N HIS A 87 -13.39 5.91 -20.25
CA HIS A 87 -14.11 6.47 -19.11
C HIS A 87 -13.40 6.10 -17.82
N TYR A 88 -12.90 7.11 -17.09
CA TYR A 88 -12.22 6.93 -15.82
C TYR A 88 -12.63 7.99 -14.80
N GLN A 89 -12.45 7.65 -13.52
CA GLN A 89 -12.56 8.55 -12.39
C GLN A 89 -11.23 8.57 -11.64
N LEU A 90 -10.72 9.77 -11.38
CA LEU A 90 -9.52 10.00 -10.59
C LEU A 90 -9.89 10.78 -9.32
N LEU A 91 -9.50 10.26 -8.17
CA LEU A 91 -9.69 10.92 -6.88
C LEU A 91 -8.37 10.98 -6.11
N VAL A 92 -7.99 12.18 -5.70
CA VAL A 92 -6.80 12.42 -4.87
C VAL A 92 -7.25 12.89 -3.49
N THR A 93 -6.95 12.11 -2.46
CA THR A 93 -7.44 12.37 -1.10
C THR A 93 -6.30 12.46 -0.09
N LYS A 94 -6.44 13.34 0.90
CA LYS A 94 -5.56 13.37 2.08
C LYS A 94 -6.06 12.34 3.09
N ILE A 95 -5.18 11.44 3.53
CA ILE A 95 -5.51 10.42 4.52
C ILE A 95 -5.59 11.07 5.91
N LYS A 96 -6.78 11.00 6.55
CA LYS A 96 -7.00 11.61 7.86
C LYS A 96 -6.27 10.89 9.00
N HIS A 97 -6.20 9.56 8.94
CA HIS A 97 -5.63 8.70 9.98
C HIS A 97 -4.52 7.83 9.41
N PHE A 98 -3.37 8.44 9.10
CA PHE A 98 -2.23 7.72 8.53
C PHE A 98 -1.30 7.11 9.61
N GLN A 99 -1.37 7.60 10.84
CA GLN A 99 -0.51 7.15 11.94
C GLN A 99 -1.25 6.20 12.88
N LEU A 100 -0.67 5.02 13.10
CA LEU A 100 -1.12 4.03 14.06
C LEU A 100 -0.79 4.47 15.49
N ARG A 101 -1.59 4.01 16.46
CA ARG A 101 -1.40 4.31 17.88
C ARG A 101 -1.42 3.02 18.70
N THR A 102 -0.55 2.93 19.68
CA THR A 102 -0.48 1.80 20.61
C THR A 102 -1.79 1.68 21.39
N ASN A 103 -2.27 0.45 21.60
CA ASN A 103 -3.49 0.14 22.34
C ASN A 103 -4.78 0.76 21.75
N VAL A 104 -4.76 1.18 20.49
CA VAL A 104 -5.95 1.66 19.78
C VAL A 104 -6.20 0.75 18.59
N ALA A 105 -7.38 0.12 18.56
CA ALA A 105 -7.79 -0.67 17.41
C ALA A 105 -7.93 0.23 16.18
N PHE A 106 -7.39 -0.23 15.05
CA PHE A 106 -7.42 0.50 13.79
C PHE A 106 -8.01 -0.40 12.71
N HIS A 107 -9.13 0.02 12.14
CA HIS A 107 -9.87 -0.73 11.13
C HIS A 107 -9.64 -0.12 9.75
N PHE A 108 -9.36 -0.96 8.77
CA PHE A 108 -9.15 -0.56 7.38
C PHE A 108 -9.51 -1.71 6.44
N THR A 109 -9.64 -1.38 5.16
CA THR A 109 -9.82 -2.35 4.08
C THR A 109 -8.65 -2.25 3.11
N ALA A 110 -8.21 -3.41 2.63
CA ALA A 110 -7.19 -3.55 1.61
C ALA A 110 -7.63 -4.61 0.60
N SER A 111 -7.14 -4.51 -0.62
CA SER A 111 -7.32 -5.51 -1.69
C SER A 111 -6.03 -5.59 -2.50
N PRO A 112 -5.88 -6.58 -3.41
CA PRO A 112 -4.66 -6.69 -4.22
C PRO A 112 -4.36 -5.44 -5.04
N SER A 113 -5.38 -4.78 -5.58
CA SER A 113 -5.24 -3.51 -6.31
C SER A 113 -5.24 -2.26 -5.42
N GLN A 114 -5.51 -2.41 -4.12
CA GLN A 114 -5.62 -1.30 -3.18
C GLN A 114 -4.87 -1.61 -1.87
N PRO A 115 -3.55 -1.82 -1.92
CA PRO A 115 -2.74 -2.01 -0.73
C PRO A 115 -2.79 -0.77 0.17
N GLN A 116 -2.45 -0.98 1.43
CA GLN A 116 -2.47 0.05 2.46
C GLN A 116 -1.17 0.02 3.22
N TYR A 117 -0.69 1.18 3.64
CA TYR A 117 0.35 1.25 4.66
C TYR A 117 0.12 2.44 5.58
N PHE A 118 0.67 2.32 6.78
CA PHE A 118 0.49 3.30 7.84
C PHE A 118 1.81 3.55 8.56
N LEU A 119 1.98 4.76 9.09
CA LEU A 119 3.12 5.14 9.90
C LEU A 119 2.94 4.68 11.34
N TYR A 120 3.98 4.12 11.94
CA TYR A 120 4.08 3.97 13.39
C TYR A 120 5.32 4.72 13.89
N LYS A 121 5.18 5.35 15.07
CA LYS A 121 6.27 5.97 15.82
C LYS A 121 6.29 5.36 17.21
N PHE A 122 7.46 4.91 17.66
CA PHE A 122 7.62 4.46 19.04
C PHE A 122 7.31 5.61 20.01
N PRO A 123 6.49 5.38 21.06
CA PRO A 123 6.45 6.27 22.21
C PRO A 123 7.83 6.41 22.86
N GLU A 124 8.07 7.51 23.59
CA GLU A 124 9.38 7.80 24.19
C GLU A 124 9.84 6.68 25.14
N ASP A 125 8.93 6.19 26.00
CA ASP A 125 9.20 5.19 27.03
C ASP A 125 8.94 3.72 26.61
N VAL A 126 8.92 3.44 25.30
CA VAL A 126 8.59 2.10 24.78
C VAL A 126 9.68 1.60 23.85
N ASP A 127 10.42 0.58 24.30
CA ASP A 127 11.52 -0.02 23.53
C ASP A 127 11.09 -1.17 22.62
N SER A 128 9.90 -1.75 22.85
CA SER A 128 9.41 -2.86 22.04
C SER A 128 7.91 -2.78 21.84
N VAL A 129 7.46 -3.21 20.66
CA VAL A 129 6.05 -3.18 20.28
C VAL A 129 5.69 -4.47 19.55
N ILE A 130 4.43 -4.88 19.67
CA ILE A 130 3.89 -6.02 18.94
C ILE A 130 2.77 -5.51 18.05
N ILE A 131 2.94 -5.66 16.74
CA ILE A 131 1.87 -5.40 15.78
C ILE A 131 0.99 -6.64 15.76
N LYS A 132 -0.28 -6.49 16.10
CA LYS A 132 -1.29 -7.56 16.02
C LYS A 132 -2.27 -7.22 14.91
N VAL A 133 -2.40 -8.13 13.96
CA VAL A 133 -3.29 -7.97 12.82
C VAL A 133 -4.32 -9.10 12.84
N ALA A 134 -5.58 -8.76 12.57
CA ALA A 134 -6.66 -9.72 12.44
C ALA A 134 -7.52 -9.38 11.21
N SER A 135 -7.88 -10.40 10.44
CA SER A 135 -8.80 -10.32 9.31
C SER A 135 -10.08 -11.09 9.62
N GLU A 136 -11.22 -10.54 9.21
CA GLU A 136 -12.52 -11.21 9.28
C GLU A 136 -12.61 -12.39 8.29
N LYS A 137 -11.87 -12.30 7.18
CA LYS A 137 -11.79 -13.33 6.13
C LYS A 137 -10.49 -14.11 6.24
N ALA A 138 -10.56 -15.42 6.02
CA ALA A 138 -9.37 -16.27 5.94
C ALA A 138 -8.72 -16.27 4.54
N TYR A 139 -9.48 -15.87 3.53
CA TYR A 139 -9.08 -15.86 2.12
C TYR A 139 -9.40 -14.49 1.50
N PRO A 140 -8.53 -13.96 0.63
CA PRO A 140 -7.21 -14.48 0.25
C PRO A 140 -6.13 -14.16 1.29
N CYS A 141 -4.97 -14.79 1.14
CA CYS A 141 -3.76 -14.55 1.91
C CYS A 141 -3.34 -13.08 1.83
N SER A 142 -2.67 -12.62 2.87
CA SER A 142 -2.11 -11.27 2.95
C SER A 142 -0.71 -11.31 3.51
N VAL A 143 0.09 -10.31 3.16
CA VAL A 143 1.43 -10.08 3.72
C VAL A 143 1.40 -8.79 4.51
N VAL A 144 1.86 -8.87 5.75
CA VAL A 144 2.12 -7.74 6.63
C VAL A 144 3.63 -7.54 6.65
N SER A 145 4.10 -6.39 6.21
CA SER A 145 5.52 -6.06 6.10
C SER A 145 5.84 -4.79 6.90
N VAL A 146 6.95 -4.80 7.61
CA VAL A 146 7.45 -3.69 8.43
C VAL A 146 8.68 -3.14 7.77
N GLN A 147 8.59 -1.91 7.28
CA GLN A 147 9.65 -1.28 6.48
C GLN A 147 10.13 0.01 7.14
N ASN A 148 11.42 0.34 6.96
CA ASN A 148 11.97 1.63 7.37
C ASN A 148 11.24 2.79 6.67
N ILE A 149 11.35 4.01 7.22
CA ILE A 149 10.79 5.23 6.60
C ILE A 149 11.64 5.67 5.40
N MET A 150 11.60 4.86 4.35
CA MET A 150 12.31 5.06 3.09
C MET A 150 11.32 4.96 1.93
N CYS A 151 11.59 5.71 0.86
CA CYS A 151 10.79 5.66 -0.35
C CYS A 151 11.65 5.21 -1.54
N PRO A 152 11.11 4.42 -2.50
CA PRO A 152 9.71 3.95 -2.56
C PRO A 152 9.37 2.96 -1.44
N VAL A 153 8.09 2.95 -1.04
CA VAL A 153 7.55 1.92 -0.14
C VAL A 153 7.22 0.72 -1.01
N TYR A 154 7.67 -0.47 -0.64
CA TYR A 154 7.36 -1.70 -1.35
C TYR A 154 5.96 -2.18 -0.94
N ASP A 155 4.94 -1.69 -1.65
CA ASP A 155 3.53 -1.95 -1.40
C ASP A 155 2.87 -2.80 -2.49
N LEU A 156 3.67 -3.47 -3.33
CA LEU A 156 3.22 -4.29 -4.44
C LEU A 156 3.38 -5.77 -4.11
N ASP A 157 2.58 -6.59 -4.79
CA ASP A 157 2.61 -8.04 -4.61
C ASP A 157 4.02 -8.63 -4.77
N TYR A 158 4.76 -8.19 -5.78
CA TYR A 158 6.06 -8.74 -6.13
C TYR A 158 7.23 -8.16 -5.32
N ASP A 159 7.06 -7.06 -4.58
CA ASP A 159 8.17 -6.37 -3.90
C ASP A 159 8.01 -6.26 -2.37
N VAL A 160 6.81 -6.47 -1.82
CA VAL A 160 6.52 -6.27 -0.37
C VAL A 160 7.37 -7.14 0.56
N GLU A 161 7.93 -8.23 0.03
CA GLU A 161 8.78 -9.19 0.73
C GLU A 161 10.29 -8.88 0.61
N PHE A 162 10.69 -7.86 -0.16
CA PHE A 162 12.10 -7.57 -0.46
C PHE A 162 12.85 -6.88 0.68
N ASN A 163 12.13 -6.18 1.57
CA ASN A 163 12.77 -5.41 2.64
C ASN A 163 12.01 -5.52 3.96
N GLY A 164 12.76 -5.39 5.04
CA GLY A 164 12.24 -5.37 6.39
C GLY A 164 11.82 -6.74 6.90
N VAL A 165 10.94 -6.74 7.90
CA VAL A 165 10.39 -7.95 8.52
C VAL A 165 8.98 -8.14 8.01
N TYR A 166 8.65 -9.31 7.48
CA TYR A 166 7.31 -9.60 7.01
C TYR A 166 6.77 -10.92 7.57
N GLN A 167 5.46 -11.04 7.60
CA GLN A 167 4.73 -12.28 7.85
C GLN A 167 3.55 -12.36 6.89
N SER A 168 3.30 -13.57 6.36
CA SER A 168 2.04 -13.87 5.70
C SER A 168 0.97 -14.24 6.72
N MET A 169 -0.29 -13.95 6.42
CA MET A 169 -1.43 -14.32 7.23
C MET A 169 -2.68 -14.59 6.40
N THR A 170 -3.47 -15.56 6.86
CA THR A 170 -4.85 -15.79 6.42
C THR A 170 -5.83 -15.07 7.32
N LYS A 171 -5.71 -15.24 8.65
CA LYS A 171 -6.57 -14.57 9.65
C LYS A 171 -5.85 -13.68 10.64
N LYS A 172 -4.66 -14.04 11.09
CA LYS A 172 -3.95 -13.32 12.16
C LYS A 172 -2.44 -13.33 11.92
N ALA A 173 -1.78 -12.23 12.25
CA ALA A 173 -0.32 -12.11 12.33
C ALA A 173 0.09 -11.35 13.59
N ALA A 174 1.30 -11.63 14.06
CA ALA A 174 1.91 -10.91 15.16
C ALA A 174 3.41 -10.73 14.93
N ILE A 175 3.85 -9.47 14.77
CA ILE A 175 5.26 -9.13 14.55
C ILE A 175 5.76 -8.34 15.77
N THR A 176 6.76 -8.88 16.45
CA THR A 176 7.46 -8.19 17.55
C THR A 176 8.62 -7.39 16.99
N LEU A 177 8.73 -6.13 17.38
CA LEU A 177 9.72 -5.18 16.88
C LEU A 177 10.44 -4.50 18.04
N GLN A 178 11.72 -4.20 17.86
CA GLN A 178 12.53 -3.47 18.83
C GLN A 178 12.85 -2.08 18.28
N LYS A 179 12.73 -1.05 19.13
CA LYS A 179 12.97 0.36 18.78
C LYS A 179 14.36 0.59 18.19
N LYS A 180 15.37 -0.11 18.73
CA LYS A 180 16.78 -0.04 18.30
C LYS A 180 17.02 -0.45 16.83
N ASP A 181 16.10 -1.21 16.23
CA ASP A 181 16.25 -1.69 14.85
C ASP A 181 15.81 -0.62 13.83
N PHE A 182 15.26 0.51 14.30
CA PHE A 182 14.70 1.58 13.47
C PHE A 182 15.39 2.93 13.73
N PRO A 183 16.20 3.46 12.79
CA PRO A 183 16.99 4.68 13.00
C PRO A 183 16.17 5.94 13.35
N ASP A 184 14.96 6.07 12.79
CA ASP A 184 14.06 7.22 13.02
C ASP A 184 13.05 6.97 14.17
N GLU A 185 13.21 5.87 14.91
CA GLU A 185 12.23 5.37 15.89
C GLU A 185 10.81 5.24 15.29
N GLN A 186 10.77 4.98 13.99
CA GLN A 186 9.58 5.00 13.14
C GLN A 186 9.70 3.97 12.04
N PHE A 187 8.56 3.41 11.62
CA PHE A 187 8.47 2.46 10.52
C PHE A 187 7.11 2.54 9.84
N PHE A 188 7.04 2.04 8.61
CA PHE A 188 5.79 1.76 7.92
C PHE A 188 5.35 0.34 8.20
N VAL A 189 4.04 0.16 8.41
CA VAL A 189 3.38 -1.14 8.41
C VAL A 189 2.59 -1.23 7.11
N VAL A 190 3.03 -2.12 6.23
CA VAL A 190 2.52 -2.31 4.87
C VAL A 190 1.66 -3.57 4.83
N PHE A 191 0.50 -3.46 4.19
CA PHE A 191 -0.49 -4.51 4.05
C PHE A 191 -0.78 -4.74 2.57
N VAL A 192 -0.36 -5.90 2.07
CA VAL A 192 -0.59 -6.33 0.69
C VAL A 192 -1.43 -7.58 0.70
N ILE A 193 -2.56 -7.53 0.01
CA ILE A 193 -3.42 -8.69 -0.17
C ILE A 193 -2.95 -9.41 -1.43
N LYS A 194 -2.71 -10.71 -1.33
CA LYS A 194 -2.32 -11.54 -2.47
C LYS A 194 -3.57 -11.90 -3.28
N PRO A 195 -3.47 -12.05 -4.61
CA PRO A 195 -4.60 -12.51 -5.41
C PRO A 195 -4.98 -13.97 -5.10
N GLU A 196 -4.05 -14.75 -4.56
CA GLU A 196 -4.20 -16.16 -4.21
C GLU A 196 -3.39 -16.51 -2.94
N ASP A 197 -3.55 -17.73 -2.43
CA ASP A 197 -2.99 -18.15 -1.13
C ASP A 197 -1.55 -18.67 -1.16
N TYR A 198 -0.80 -18.47 -2.24
CA TYR A 198 0.56 -19.02 -2.38
C TYR A 198 1.49 -18.57 -1.25
N ALA A 199 1.38 -17.33 -0.78
CA ALA A 199 2.23 -16.82 0.29
C ALA A 199 1.89 -17.41 1.68
N CYS A 200 0.71 -18.01 1.83
CA CYS A 200 0.24 -18.64 3.07
C CYS A 200 0.33 -20.18 3.02
N GLY A 201 0.95 -20.75 1.98
CA GLY A 201 1.07 -22.20 1.80
C GLY A 201 -0.24 -22.89 1.41
N GLY A 202 -1.22 -22.15 0.86
CA GLY A 202 -2.48 -22.72 0.40
C GLY A 202 -2.26 -23.74 -0.72
N SER A 203 -2.75 -24.97 -0.51
CA SER A 203 -2.85 -25.98 -1.57
C SER A 203 -4.07 -25.70 -2.45
N PHE A 204 -3.85 -25.70 -3.77
CA PHE A 204 -4.92 -25.50 -4.74
C PHE A 204 -5.72 -26.80 -4.91
N SER A 205 -7.03 -26.78 -4.64
CA SER A 205 -7.95 -27.84 -5.07
C SER A 205 -8.52 -27.50 -6.44
N ILE A 206 -8.20 -28.32 -7.44
CA ILE A 206 -8.87 -28.30 -8.74
C ILE A 206 -10.29 -28.82 -8.49
N GLN A 207 -11.29 -27.95 -8.61
CA GLN A 207 -12.69 -28.34 -8.77
C GLN A 207 -13.11 -28.14 -10.22
#